data_AF-A0A371HPU6-F1
#
_entry.id   AF-A0A371HPU6-F1
#
_cell.length_a   1.000
_cell.length_b   1.000
_cell.length_c   1.000
_cell.angle_alpha   90.00
_cell.angle_beta   90.00
_cell.angle_gamma   90.00
#
_symmetry.space_group_name_H-M   'P 1'
#
loop_
_entity.id
_entity.type
_entity.pdbx_description
1 polymer ?
#
loop_
_entity_poly.entity_id
_entity_poly.type
_entity_poly.pdbx_seq_one_letter_code
_entity_poly.pdbx_strand_id
1 'polypeptide(L)'
;MHERGKMKQNGRKDWASNSISERSSVLAKSLMGREPPQNLLPSKHDFPRLVVVLALASLVAWTCNFLFTSLLHPPSKPFCDTNLHSPDYPDICEPCPSNGECNDGRLECLQGYQRHGNLCVEDGDINESARKIVKRVEHHLCQEYAQFLCTGTGTIWVHEDDLWNYFEPLGNVKVDNALYNYTKQRAVETVGKLLETRLNNSHGMKEFKCPDLLAEHYKSYACCIRQWISQHILVVLPICAMLVGCTALFWNVRQKLCMSRQVEELYDKVCEILEENALTSKSANGECEPWVVASRLRDHLLLPRQRKVPLLWKKVEELVQEDSRIDRYPKLVKGESKVVWEWQVEGSLSASKMKKRRDASITRVNVSTDLNHQQHPAMKKEPMEPLF
;
A
#
# COMPACT_ATOMS: atom_id res chain seq x y z
N MET A 1 9.06 -35.79 -8.68
CA MET A 1 8.98 -34.66 -9.62
C MET A 1 10.19 -33.75 -9.32
N HIS A 2 11.41 -33.86 -9.90
CA HIS A 2 11.84 -34.03 -11.30
C HIS A 2 11.09 -33.06 -12.23
N GLU A 3 11.68 -32.10 -12.95
CA GLU A 3 13.03 -31.85 -13.53
C GLU A 3 13.48 -30.40 -13.21
N ARG A 4 14.74 -29.93 -13.12
CA ARG A 4 16.03 -30.09 -13.84
C ARG A 4 16.06 -29.51 -15.27
N GLY A 5 16.67 -28.33 -15.42
CA GLY A 5 17.14 -27.79 -16.70
C GLY A 5 18.30 -26.80 -16.50
N LYS A 6 19.54 -27.28 -16.68
CA LYS A 6 20.79 -26.50 -16.80
C LYS A 6 21.14 -26.36 -18.27
N MET A 7 21.65 -25.20 -18.71
CA MET A 7 22.74 -25.03 -19.70
C MET A 7 23.10 -23.53 -19.74
N LYS A 8 24.24 -23.03 -19.25
CA LYS A 8 25.69 -23.21 -19.53
C LYS A 8 26.22 -22.30 -20.66
N GLN A 9 26.97 -21.28 -20.22
CA GLN A 9 28.16 -20.60 -20.77
C GLN A 9 28.33 -20.45 -22.29
N ASN A 10 28.58 -19.22 -22.77
CA ASN A 10 29.95 -18.70 -23.03
C ASN A 10 29.89 -17.25 -23.55
N GLY A 11 30.96 -16.48 -23.35
CA GLY A 11 31.22 -15.29 -24.19
C GLY A 11 31.71 -14.03 -23.47
N ARG A 12 32.92 -14.10 -22.92
CA ARG A 12 33.78 -12.97 -22.56
C ARG A 12 34.04 -12.10 -23.80
N LYS A 13 33.81 -10.79 -23.74
CA LYS A 13 34.46 -9.81 -24.62
C LYS A 13 34.69 -8.49 -23.89
N ASP A 14 35.95 -8.29 -23.57
CA ASP A 14 36.56 -7.04 -23.15
C ASP A 14 36.55 -6.00 -24.27
N TRP A 15 36.54 -4.74 -23.85
CA TRP A 15 37.14 -3.56 -24.48
C TRP A 15 36.68 -3.13 -25.88
N ALA A 16 36.01 -1.97 -25.95
CA ALA A 16 36.18 -1.01 -27.04
C ALA A 16 35.62 0.37 -26.66
N SER A 17 36.31 1.08 -25.77
CA SER A 17 36.34 2.54 -25.78
C SER A 17 37.18 2.95 -26.99
N ASN A 18 36.57 3.08 -28.17
CA ASN A 18 37.11 3.80 -29.35
C ASN A 18 36.17 3.60 -30.55
N SER A 19 35.13 4.42 -30.67
CA SER A 19 34.36 4.50 -31.92
C SER A 19 33.79 5.89 -32.23
N ILE A 20 34.13 6.92 -31.44
CA ILE A 20 33.68 8.29 -31.69
C ILE A 20 34.68 9.08 -32.56
N SER A 21 35.90 8.56 -32.76
CA SER A 21 36.94 9.23 -33.57
C SER A 21 36.95 8.88 -35.07
N GLU A 22 36.12 7.93 -35.54
CA GLU A 22 36.11 7.51 -36.96
C GLU A 22 34.95 8.07 -37.79
N ARG A 23 33.88 8.62 -37.18
CA ARG A 23 32.81 9.30 -37.94
C ARG A 23 33.17 10.74 -38.36
N SER A 24 34.15 11.36 -37.71
CA SER A 24 34.61 12.72 -38.05
C SER A 24 35.57 12.74 -39.25
N SER A 25 36.24 11.63 -39.57
CA SER A 25 37.21 11.57 -40.68
C SER A 25 36.60 11.20 -42.04
N VAL A 26 35.41 10.58 -42.06
CA VAL A 26 34.67 10.26 -43.29
C VAL A 26 33.84 11.45 -43.78
N LEU A 27 33.31 12.28 -42.87
CA LEU A 27 32.61 13.52 -43.26
C LEU A 27 33.58 14.58 -43.80
N ALA A 28 34.81 14.63 -43.28
CA ALA A 28 35.87 15.55 -43.73
C ALA A 28 36.47 15.15 -45.09
N LYS A 29 36.38 13.89 -45.51
CA LYS A 29 36.91 13.40 -46.79
C LYS A 29 35.92 13.47 -47.97
N SER A 30 34.63 13.67 -47.71
CA SER A 30 33.62 13.84 -48.79
C SER A 30 33.44 15.29 -49.26
N LEU A 31 34.10 16.27 -48.64
CA LEU A 31 34.02 17.69 -48.99
C LEU A 31 35.22 18.20 -49.80
N MET A 32 36.19 17.34 -50.14
CA MET A 32 37.43 17.69 -50.86
C MET A 32 37.48 17.04 -52.26
N GLY A 33 36.40 17.17 -53.04
CA GLY A 33 36.33 16.49 -54.34
C GLY A 33 35.25 16.99 -55.29
N ARG A 34 34.80 18.24 -55.17
CA ARG A 34 33.98 18.87 -56.21
C ARG A 34 34.56 20.24 -56.49
N GLU A 35 35.21 20.37 -57.64
CA GLU A 35 35.63 21.66 -58.19
C GLU A 35 34.42 22.62 -58.16
N PRO A 36 34.58 23.82 -57.60
CA PRO A 36 33.50 24.78 -57.58
C PRO A 36 33.35 25.47 -58.95
N PRO A 37 32.13 25.98 -59.24
CA PRO A 37 31.85 27.05 -60.16
C PRO A 37 33.03 27.92 -60.57
N GLN A 38 33.50 27.97 -61.82
CA GLN A 38 34.45 29.03 -62.23
C GLN A 38 33.78 30.42 -62.31
N ASN A 39 33.00 30.80 -61.29
CA ASN A 39 32.36 32.10 -61.11
C ASN A 39 32.22 32.46 -59.61
N LEU A 40 33.17 32.05 -58.76
CA LEU A 40 33.24 32.48 -57.35
C LEU A 40 33.91 33.84 -57.15
N LEU A 41 34.39 34.46 -58.23
CA LEU A 41 34.92 35.82 -58.19
C LEU A 41 33.82 36.79 -58.61
N PRO A 42 33.35 37.68 -57.72
CA PRO A 42 32.38 38.69 -58.09
C PRO A 42 32.94 39.52 -59.24
N SER A 43 32.09 39.86 -60.21
CA SER A 43 32.46 40.75 -61.31
C SER A 43 33.04 42.05 -60.75
N LYS A 44 33.88 42.77 -61.52
CA LYS A 44 34.53 44.03 -61.08
C LYS A 44 33.55 45.08 -60.49
N HIS A 45 32.24 44.94 -60.74
CA HIS A 45 31.20 45.81 -60.18
C HIS A 45 30.53 45.30 -58.89
N ASP A 46 30.69 44.02 -58.51
CA ASP A 46 30.03 43.42 -57.33
C ASP A 46 30.95 43.27 -56.12
N PHE A 47 32.28 43.25 -56.32
CA PHE A 47 33.27 43.29 -55.24
C PHE A 47 33.09 44.48 -54.27
N PRO A 48 32.88 45.73 -54.73
CA PRO A 48 32.65 46.84 -53.79
C PRO A 48 31.35 46.68 -53.01
N ARG A 49 30.31 46.07 -53.57
CA ARG A 49 29.06 45.80 -52.84
C ARG A 49 29.27 44.78 -51.73
N LEU A 50 30.02 43.72 -51.98
CA LEU A 50 30.33 42.71 -50.96
C LEU A 50 31.14 43.31 -49.80
N VAL A 51 32.14 44.15 -50.11
CA VAL A 51 32.95 44.86 -49.10
C VAL A 51 32.10 45.81 -48.27
N VAL A 52 31.17 46.54 -48.90
CA VAL A 52 30.24 47.43 -48.19
C VAL A 52 29.28 46.65 -47.29
N VAL A 53 28.75 45.51 -47.74
CA VAL A 53 27.88 44.65 -46.92
C VAL A 53 28.65 44.09 -45.72
N LEU A 54 29.89 43.63 -45.92
CA LEU A 54 30.75 43.16 -44.82
C LEU A 54 31.11 44.28 -43.84
N ALA A 55 31.39 45.49 -44.33
CA ALA A 55 31.67 46.64 -43.49
C ALA A 55 30.43 47.11 -42.70
N LEU A 56 29.25 47.09 -43.31
CA LEU A 56 27.99 47.38 -42.61
C LEU A 56 27.67 46.30 -41.58
N ALA A 57 27.86 45.02 -41.91
CA ALA A 57 27.62 43.92 -40.98
C ALA A 57 28.57 43.98 -39.77
N SER A 58 29.85 44.29 -39.98
CA SER A 58 30.82 44.45 -38.89
C SER A 58 30.53 45.70 -38.06
N LEU A 59 30.11 46.81 -38.68
CA LEU A 59 29.70 48.02 -37.97
C LEU A 59 28.45 47.78 -37.12
N VAL A 60 27.44 47.08 -37.65
CA VAL A 60 26.23 46.72 -36.92
C VAL A 60 26.56 45.76 -35.77
N ALA A 61 27.40 44.76 -36.00
CA ALA A 61 27.83 43.85 -34.95
C ALA A 61 28.60 44.59 -33.84
N TRP A 62 29.49 45.53 -34.21
CA TRP A 62 30.25 46.31 -33.24
C TRP A 62 29.38 47.29 -32.46
N THR A 63 28.45 47.97 -33.13
CA THR A 63 27.50 48.90 -32.47
C THR A 63 26.53 48.15 -31.56
N CYS A 64 26.00 47.00 -31.97
CA CYS A 64 25.18 46.16 -31.10
C CYS A 64 25.96 45.63 -29.89
N ASN A 65 27.22 45.22 -30.07
CA ASN A 65 28.08 44.76 -28.96
C ASN A 65 28.41 45.92 -28.02
N PHE A 66 28.77 47.09 -28.55
CA PHE A 66 29.04 48.28 -27.76
C PHE A 66 27.81 48.76 -26.98
N LEU A 67 26.64 48.79 -27.62
CA LEU A 67 25.38 49.13 -26.96
C LEU A 67 24.99 48.09 -25.90
N PHE A 68 25.14 46.80 -26.19
CA PHE A 68 24.87 45.73 -25.22
C PHE A 68 25.79 45.85 -23.99
N THR A 69 27.08 46.08 -24.21
CA THR A 69 28.05 46.22 -23.13
C THR A 69 27.83 47.50 -22.34
N SER A 70 27.57 48.63 -23.01
CA SER A 70 27.42 49.94 -22.36
C SER A 70 26.06 50.16 -21.67
N LEU A 71 24.98 49.49 -22.12
CA LEU A 71 23.63 49.65 -21.55
C LEU A 71 23.28 48.57 -20.53
N LEU A 72 23.75 47.31 -20.72
CA LEU A 72 23.43 46.22 -19.79
C LEU A 72 24.52 45.95 -18.75
N HIS A 73 25.75 46.42 -18.95
CA HIS A 73 26.84 46.33 -17.97
C HIS A 73 27.53 47.69 -17.80
N PRO A 74 26.88 48.72 -17.23
CA PRO A 74 27.60 49.89 -16.77
C PRO A 74 28.74 49.44 -15.84
N PRO A 75 29.93 50.08 -15.88
CA PRO A 75 31.00 49.75 -14.97
C PRO A 75 30.46 49.86 -13.54
N SER A 76 30.41 48.74 -12.82
CA SER A 76 29.98 48.72 -11.43
C SER A 76 30.88 49.69 -10.65
N LYS A 77 30.28 50.63 -9.91
CA LYS A 77 31.04 51.47 -9.00
C LYS A 77 31.82 50.55 -8.04
N PRO A 78 33.11 50.84 -7.77
CA PRO A 78 33.87 50.06 -6.80
C PRO A 78 33.23 50.18 -5.41
N PHE A 79 33.39 49.16 -4.57
CA PHE A 79 32.97 49.26 -3.17
C PHE A 79 33.94 50.14 -2.36
N CYS A 80 33.46 50.81 -1.33
CA CYS A 80 34.34 51.53 -0.41
C CYS A 80 35.04 50.52 0.53
N ASP A 81 36.33 50.71 0.77
CA ASP A 81 37.11 49.79 1.60
C ASP A 81 36.70 49.84 3.08
N THR A 82 36.61 48.67 3.71
CA THR A 82 36.07 48.49 5.07
C THR A 82 36.88 49.22 6.14
N ASN A 83 38.16 49.53 5.86
CA ASN A 83 39.11 50.12 6.81
C ASN A 83 39.36 51.63 6.61
N LEU A 84 38.74 52.29 5.61
CA LEU A 84 38.92 53.72 5.38
C LEU A 84 37.70 54.50 5.88
N HIS A 85 37.74 54.94 7.15
CA HIS A 85 36.91 56.07 7.59
C HIS A 85 37.43 57.36 6.93
N SER A 86 37.15 57.53 5.63
CA SER A 86 37.26 58.84 5.00
C SER A 86 35.84 59.36 4.75
N PRO A 87 35.41 60.43 5.44
CA PRO A 87 34.06 60.99 5.32
C PRO A 87 33.87 61.85 4.05
N ASP A 88 34.85 61.87 3.14
CA ASP A 88 34.85 62.79 2.01
C ASP A 88 34.65 62.01 0.70
N TYR A 89 33.50 62.23 0.07
CA TYR A 89 33.05 61.73 -1.26
C TYR A 89 32.29 60.38 -1.34
N PRO A 90 31.00 60.34 -0.94
CA PRO A 90 30.10 59.21 -1.21
C PRO A 90 29.73 59.02 -2.70
N ASP A 91 30.13 59.91 -3.61
CA ASP A 91 29.71 59.82 -5.02
C ASP A 91 30.56 58.84 -5.86
N ILE A 92 31.73 58.42 -5.37
CA ILE A 92 32.75 57.67 -6.13
C ILE A 92 32.67 56.15 -5.90
N CYS A 93 32.22 55.69 -4.73
CA CYS A 93 32.14 54.27 -4.37
C CYS A 93 30.79 53.88 -3.77
N GLU A 94 30.40 52.61 -3.91
CA GLU A 94 29.24 52.05 -3.22
C GLU A 94 29.63 51.62 -1.79
N PRO A 95 28.78 51.87 -0.77
CA PRO A 95 29.07 51.44 0.59
C PRO A 95 29.19 49.92 0.66
N CYS A 96 30.12 49.41 1.47
CA CYS A 96 30.28 47.98 1.65
C CYS A 96 29.00 47.37 2.26
N PRO A 97 28.39 46.36 1.61
CA PRO A 97 27.17 45.74 2.10
C PRO A 97 27.42 44.96 3.41
N SER A 98 26.35 44.79 4.21
CA SER A 98 26.41 43.96 5.42
C SER A 98 26.83 42.52 5.08
N ASN A 99 27.63 41.91 5.96
CA ASN A 99 28.17 40.56 5.80
C ASN A 99 29.14 40.40 4.62
N GLY A 100 29.68 41.51 4.11
CA GLY A 100 30.77 41.55 3.14
C GLY A 100 32.02 42.21 3.74
N GLU A 101 33.17 41.84 3.21
CA GLU A 101 34.46 42.48 3.41
C GLU A 101 34.88 43.09 2.07
N CYS A 102 35.04 44.42 2.06
CA CYS A 102 35.43 45.17 0.88
C CYS A 102 36.87 45.63 0.99
N ASN A 103 37.71 45.21 0.03
CA ASN A 103 39.13 45.58 -0.08
C ASN A 103 39.47 45.90 -1.56
N ASP A 104 40.15 47.02 -1.80
CA ASP A 104 40.47 47.56 -3.14
C ASP A 104 39.25 47.64 -4.08
N GLY A 105 38.08 48.00 -3.54
CA GLY A 105 36.84 48.06 -4.32
C GLY A 105 36.24 46.71 -4.74
N ARG A 106 36.78 45.59 -4.24
CA ARG A 106 36.22 44.24 -4.42
C ARG A 106 35.46 43.80 -3.18
N LEU A 107 34.27 43.25 -3.39
CA LEU A 107 33.43 42.63 -2.37
C LEU A 107 33.74 41.13 -2.26
N GLU A 108 34.16 40.69 -1.08
CA GLU A 108 34.22 39.30 -0.66
C GLU A 108 33.19 39.06 0.44
N CYS A 109 32.37 38.01 0.34
CA CYS A 109 31.36 37.75 1.36
C CYS A 109 31.96 37.00 2.55
N LEU A 110 31.50 37.33 3.75
CA LEU A 110 31.87 36.61 4.96
C LEU A 110 31.45 35.13 4.85
N GLN A 111 32.18 34.27 5.56
CA GLN A 111 31.91 32.85 5.58
C GLN A 111 30.46 32.56 5.99
N GLY A 112 29.73 31.81 5.17
CA GLY A 112 28.30 31.58 5.38
C GLY A 112 27.38 32.36 4.44
N TYR A 113 27.93 33.31 3.68
CA TYR A 113 27.20 34.20 2.79
C TYR A 113 27.69 34.05 1.35
N GLN A 114 26.75 34.04 0.41
CA GLN A 114 27.00 33.96 -1.02
C GLN A 114 26.74 35.32 -1.67
N ARG A 115 27.59 35.69 -2.63
CA ARG A 115 27.46 36.95 -3.37
C ARG A 115 26.29 36.87 -4.35
N HIS A 116 25.32 37.75 -4.18
CA HIS A 116 24.20 37.92 -5.11
C HIS A 116 24.15 39.38 -5.56
N GLY A 117 24.76 39.67 -6.72
CA GLY A 117 24.97 41.03 -7.21
C GLY A 117 25.91 41.82 -6.31
N ASN A 118 25.39 42.90 -5.71
CA ASN A 118 26.10 43.81 -4.80
C ASN A 118 25.79 43.53 -3.31
N LEU A 119 25.18 42.38 -3.00
CA LEU A 119 24.80 41.98 -1.64
C LEU A 119 25.41 40.62 -1.29
N CYS A 120 25.67 40.42 0.00
CA CYS A 120 26.03 39.12 0.57
C CYS A 120 24.83 38.55 1.31
N VAL A 121 24.25 37.48 0.77
CA VAL A 121 23.03 36.84 1.29
C VAL A 121 23.41 35.51 1.94
N GLU A 122 22.75 35.13 3.05
CA GLU A 122 22.99 33.83 3.69
C GLU A 122 22.85 32.71 2.64
N ASP A 123 23.83 31.81 2.63
CA ASP A 123 23.84 30.69 1.69
C ASP A 123 22.71 29.69 2.05
N GLY A 124 21.81 29.50 1.08
CA GLY A 124 20.68 28.59 1.21
C GLY A 124 21.11 27.14 1.43
N ASP A 125 22.22 26.72 0.82
CA ASP A 125 22.73 25.35 0.91
C ASP A 125 23.29 25.06 2.31
N ILE A 126 23.92 26.06 2.94
CA ILE A 126 24.38 25.98 4.33
C ILE A 126 23.19 25.86 5.28
N ASN A 127 22.17 26.70 5.10
CA ASN A 127 20.98 26.67 5.95
C ASN A 127 20.21 25.34 5.80
N GLU A 128 20.10 24.81 4.58
CA GLU A 128 19.48 23.50 4.33
C GLU A 128 20.31 22.37 4.96
N SER A 129 21.63 22.41 4.81
CA SER A 129 22.55 21.42 5.38
C SER A 129 22.51 21.43 6.91
N ALA A 130 22.55 22.62 7.53
CA ALA A 130 22.38 22.78 8.97
C ALA A 130 21.03 22.21 9.44
N ARG A 131 19.93 22.51 8.72
CA ARG A 131 18.59 21.98 9.04
C ARG A 131 18.52 20.45 8.95
N LYS A 132 19.18 19.83 7.98
CA LYS A 132 19.26 18.36 7.87
C LYS A 132 19.96 17.75 9.07
N ILE A 133 21.04 18.38 9.55
CA ILE A 133 21.75 17.90 10.73
C ILE A 133 20.90 18.06 12.00
N VAL A 134 20.27 19.24 12.17
CA VAL A 134 19.35 19.50 13.29
C VAL A 134 18.26 18.44 13.37
N LYS A 135 17.60 18.13 12.24
CA LYS A 135 16.55 17.08 12.20
C LYS A 135 17.06 15.70 12.60
N ARG A 136 18.29 15.33 12.21
CA ARG A 136 18.91 14.05 12.57
C ARG A 136 19.15 13.99 14.08
N VAL A 137 19.73 15.05 14.63
CA VAL A 137 20.01 15.19 16.06
C VAL A 137 18.72 15.14 16.86
N GLU A 138 17.71 15.92 16.48
CA GLU A 138 16.39 15.93 17.09
C GLU A 138 15.76 14.54 17.08
N HIS A 139 15.72 13.87 15.92
CA HIS A 139 15.15 12.53 15.80
C HIS A 139 15.84 11.54 16.73
N HIS A 140 17.18 11.55 16.77
CA HIS A 140 17.94 10.63 17.62
C HIS A 140 17.71 10.91 19.11
N LEU A 141 17.87 12.16 19.55
CA LEU A 141 17.72 12.52 20.96
C LEU A 141 16.30 12.30 21.47
N CYS A 142 15.29 12.67 20.67
CA CYS A 142 13.90 12.47 21.06
C CYS A 142 13.50 10.99 21.00
N GLN A 143 14.06 10.19 20.10
CA GLN A 143 13.84 8.74 20.08
C GLN A 143 14.45 8.04 21.29
N GLU A 144 15.69 8.37 21.68
CA GLU A 144 16.34 7.81 22.87
C GLU A 144 15.60 8.22 24.14
N TYR A 145 15.17 9.48 24.23
CA TYR A 145 14.38 9.94 25.37
C TYR A 145 13.00 9.29 25.41
N ALA A 146 12.33 9.10 24.26
CA ALA A 146 11.07 8.38 24.19
C ALA A 146 11.21 6.90 24.61
N GLN A 147 12.32 6.23 24.25
CA GLN A 147 12.62 4.88 24.74
C GLN A 147 12.80 4.88 26.26
N PHE A 148 13.53 5.85 26.81
CA PHE A 148 13.68 6.00 28.25
C PHE A 148 12.32 6.15 28.95
N LEU A 149 11.40 6.97 28.43
CA LEU A 149 10.05 7.13 28.99
C LEU A 149 9.23 5.83 28.97
N CYS A 150 9.51 4.94 28.01
CA CYS A 150 8.74 3.71 27.78
C CYS A 150 9.28 2.49 28.55
N THR A 151 10.59 2.27 28.50
CA THR A 151 11.24 1.07 29.05
C THR A 151 12.21 1.38 30.19
N GLY A 152 12.46 2.66 30.49
CA GLY A 152 13.50 3.09 31.43
C GLY A 152 14.92 2.92 30.88
N THR A 153 15.07 2.53 29.61
CA THR A 153 16.36 2.32 28.94
C THR A 153 16.59 3.45 27.93
N GLY A 154 17.62 4.26 28.13
CA GLY A 154 17.97 5.38 27.26
C GLY A 154 18.66 6.50 28.02
N THR A 155 19.19 7.48 27.30
CA THR A 155 19.82 8.67 27.89
C THR A 155 18.86 9.86 27.83
N ILE A 156 18.77 10.61 28.94
CA ILE A 156 17.91 11.80 29.03
C ILE A 156 18.70 13.04 28.59
N TRP A 157 19.94 13.16 29.09
CA TRP A 157 20.85 14.26 28.82
C TRP A 157 22.03 13.72 28.02
N VAL A 158 22.35 14.39 26.91
CA VAL A 158 23.46 14.02 26.02
C VAL A 158 24.44 15.16 25.94
N HIS A 159 25.74 14.86 26.08
CA HIS A 159 26.80 15.85 26.00
C HIS A 159 26.99 16.38 24.58
N GLU A 160 27.40 17.64 24.45
CA GLU A 160 27.76 18.26 23.18
C GLU A 160 28.84 17.45 22.42
N ASP A 161 29.76 16.81 23.15
CA ASP A 161 30.82 16.01 22.55
C ASP A 161 30.31 14.75 21.87
N ASP A 162 29.38 14.05 22.52
CA ASP A 162 28.71 12.88 21.94
C ASP A 162 27.82 13.30 20.76
N LEU A 163 27.32 14.54 20.79
CA LEU A 163 26.56 15.12 19.70
C LEU A 163 27.40 15.24 18.42
N TRP A 164 28.71 15.49 18.55
CA TRP A 164 29.63 15.68 17.40
C TRP A 164 29.62 14.51 16.42
N ASN A 165 29.44 13.28 16.91
CA ASN A 165 29.36 12.08 16.08
C ASN A 165 28.19 12.12 15.09
N TYR A 166 27.10 12.83 15.43
CA TYR A 166 25.93 12.94 14.55
C TYR A 166 26.08 14.01 13.46
N PHE A 167 27.02 14.94 13.64
CA PHE A 167 27.32 15.98 12.64
C PHE A 167 28.24 15.47 11.53
N GLU A 168 28.96 14.35 11.73
CA GLU A 168 29.89 13.82 10.73
C GLU A 168 29.18 13.52 9.39
N PRO A 169 29.74 13.99 8.26
CA PRO A 169 29.17 13.73 6.94
C PRO A 169 29.36 12.25 6.58
N LEU A 170 28.30 11.56 6.20
CA LEU A 170 28.41 10.24 5.58
C LEU A 170 28.99 10.38 4.16
N GLY A 171 30.29 10.13 4.03
CA GLY A 171 30.97 9.95 2.75
C GLY A 171 32.13 10.89 2.48
N ASN A 172 32.88 10.58 1.41
CA ASN A 172 34.14 11.21 1.00
C ASN A 172 33.95 12.61 0.38
N VAL A 173 33.01 13.42 0.88
CA VAL A 173 32.82 14.77 0.39
C VAL A 173 33.87 15.65 1.06
N LYS A 174 34.82 16.11 0.25
CA LYS A 174 35.85 17.09 0.61
C LYS A 174 35.17 18.45 0.75
N VAL A 175 34.32 18.62 1.77
CA VAL A 175 33.76 19.92 2.15
C VAL A 175 34.91 20.75 2.70
N ASP A 176 35.05 22.00 2.26
CA ASP A 176 36.03 22.91 2.83
C ASP A 176 35.84 22.96 4.35
N ASN A 177 36.90 22.61 5.10
CA ASN A 177 36.83 22.41 6.55
C ASN A 177 36.23 23.63 7.28
N ALA A 178 36.49 24.83 6.75
CA ALA A 178 35.88 26.07 7.22
C ALA A 178 34.35 26.07 7.03
N LEU A 179 33.86 25.88 5.80
CA LEU A 179 32.42 25.88 5.48
C LEU A 179 31.64 24.83 6.29
N TYR A 180 32.23 23.65 6.46
CA TYR A 180 31.67 22.60 7.30
C TYR A 180 31.59 23.03 8.77
N ASN A 181 32.66 23.60 9.33
CA ASN A 181 32.67 24.08 10.72
C ASN A 181 31.62 25.19 10.96
N TYR A 182 31.43 26.10 10.01
CA TYR A 182 30.37 27.11 10.10
C TYR A 182 28.97 26.48 10.07
N THR A 183 28.73 25.53 9.15
CA THR A 183 27.47 24.78 9.07
C THR A 183 27.18 24.03 10.38
N LYS A 184 28.22 23.41 10.95
CA LYS A 184 28.19 22.70 12.22
C LYS A 184 27.81 23.62 13.38
N GLN A 185 28.47 24.78 13.47
CA GLN A 185 28.19 25.79 14.50
C GLN A 185 26.75 26.32 14.39
N ARG A 186 26.29 26.64 13.18
CA ARG A 186 24.90 27.07 12.92
C ARG A 186 23.89 26.00 13.33
N ALA A 187 24.20 24.73 13.08
CA ALA A 187 23.36 23.62 13.50
C ALA A 187 23.30 23.48 15.04
N VAL A 188 24.43 23.55 15.75
CA VAL A 188 24.46 23.52 17.23
C VAL A 188 23.68 24.69 17.83
N GLU A 189 23.83 25.91 17.28
CA GLU A 189 23.07 27.07 17.73
C GLU A 189 21.56 26.86 17.56
N THR A 190 21.15 26.25 16.45
CA THR A 190 19.74 25.93 16.17
C THR A 190 19.22 24.82 17.10
N VAL A 191 20.03 23.79 17.36
CA VAL A 191 19.71 22.73 18.33
C VAL A 191 19.51 23.33 19.72
N GLY A 192 20.37 24.26 20.15
CA GLY A 192 20.24 24.93 21.45
C GLY A 192 18.99 25.81 21.59
N LYS A 193 18.36 26.20 20.47
CA LYS A 193 17.07 26.93 20.47
C LYS A 193 15.86 25.98 20.50
N LEU A 194 15.99 24.77 19.95
CA LEU A 194 14.91 23.79 19.85
C LEU A 194 14.85 22.84 21.05
N LEU A 195 16.00 22.50 21.62
CA LEU A 195 16.14 21.53 22.69
C LEU A 195 16.40 22.22 24.03
N GLU A 196 16.09 21.51 25.12
CA GLU A 196 16.45 21.95 26.47
C GLU A 196 17.97 21.86 26.64
N THR A 197 18.58 22.93 27.14
CA THR A 197 20.03 22.99 27.37
C THR A 197 20.35 23.21 28.83
N ARG A 198 21.40 22.56 29.31
CA ARG A 198 21.92 22.72 30.66
C ARG A 198 23.44 22.85 30.62
N LEU A 199 24.01 23.71 31.45
CA LEU A 199 25.44 23.67 31.74
C LEU A 199 25.70 22.74 32.93
N ASN A 200 26.64 21.83 32.77
CA ASN A 200 27.09 20.98 33.86
C ASN A 200 28.19 21.71 34.67
N ASN A 201 27.98 21.86 35.98
CA ASN A 201 28.85 22.63 36.88
C ASN A 201 30.26 22.03 37.08
N SER A 202 30.47 20.75 36.74
CA SER A 202 31.75 20.06 36.96
C SER A 202 32.75 20.24 35.81
N HIS A 203 32.29 20.43 34.57
CA HIS A 203 33.15 20.49 33.39
C HIS A 203 32.86 21.69 32.46
N GLY A 204 31.82 22.48 32.72
CA GLY A 204 31.43 23.62 31.87
C GLY A 204 30.85 23.20 30.50
N MET A 205 30.61 21.90 30.29
CA MET A 205 30.10 21.35 29.05
C MET A 205 28.57 21.50 28.95
N LYS A 206 28.07 21.76 27.74
CA LYS A 206 26.64 21.84 27.46
C LYS A 206 26.06 20.45 27.27
N GLU A 207 24.92 20.22 27.90
CA GLU A 207 24.10 19.02 27.74
C GLU A 207 22.78 19.41 27.07
N PHE A 208 22.30 18.53 26.19
CA PHE A 208 21.06 18.69 25.45
C PHE A 208 20.05 17.62 25.88
N LYS A 209 18.79 18.01 26.03
CA LYS A 209 17.65 17.15 26.31
C LYS A 209 16.50 17.46 25.36
N CYS A 210 15.83 16.42 24.86
CA CYS A 210 14.61 16.61 24.08
C CYS A 210 13.45 17.06 25.00
N PRO A 211 12.69 18.12 24.66
CA PRO A 211 11.54 18.56 25.43
C PRO A 211 10.48 17.45 25.58
N ASP A 212 9.83 17.38 26.74
CA ASP A 212 8.88 16.31 27.07
C ASP A 212 7.71 16.23 26.05
N LEU A 213 7.20 17.39 25.62
CA LEU A 213 6.14 17.49 24.60
C LEU A 213 6.57 16.93 23.24
N LEU A 214 7.83 17.17 22.86
CA LEU A 214 8.37 16.70 21.59
C LEU A 214 8.63 15.19 21.66
N ALA A 215 9.23 14.72 22.76
CA ALA A 215 9.51 13.31 23.00
C ALA A 215 8.25 12.42 23.01
N GLU A 216 7.10 12.95 23.47
CA GLU A 216 5.83 12.24 23.42
C GLU A 216 5.46 11.83 21.98
N HIS A 217 5.77 12.65 20.98
CA HIS A 217 5.48 12.35 19.58
C HIS A 217 6.36 11.23 19.00
N TYR A 218 7.52 10.99 19.60
CA TYR A 218 8.46 9.95 19.20
C TYR A 218 8.21 8.61 19.92
N LYS A 219 7.24 8.54 20.83
CA LYS A 219 6.87 7.28 21.47
C LYS A 219 6.27 6.31 20.48
N SER A 220 6.72 5.06 20.54
CA SER A 220 6.09 3.96 19.79
C SER A 220 4.64 3.78 20.23
N TYR A 221 3.74 3.54 19.27
CA TYR A 221 2.33 3.24 19.55
C TYR A 221 2.16 2.11 20.57
N ALA A 222 3.03 1.09 20.51
CA ALA A 222 2.99 -0.03 21.45
C ALA A 222 3.24 0.42 22.90
N CYS A 223 4.14 1.39 23.11
CA CYS A 223 4.39 1.96 24.43
C CYS A 223 3.20 2.77 24.92
N CYS A 224 2.63 3.63 24.08
CA CYS A 224 1.45 4.43 24.43
C CYS A 224 0.29 3.53 24.84
N ILE A 225 0.02 2.47 24.06
CA ILE A 225 -1.01 1.49 24.38
C ILE A 225 -0.71 0.77 25.69
N ARG A 226 0.53 0.34 25.93
CA ARG A 226 0.91 -0.32 27.19
C ARG A 226 0.74 0.58 28.41
N GLN A 227 1.17 1.84 28.30
CA GLN A 227 1.04 2.83 29.37
C GLN A 227 -0.44 3.16 29.64
N TRP A 228 -1.25 3.26 28.58
CA TRP A 228 -2.69 3.47 28.72
C TRP A 228 -3.38 2.25 29.35
N ILE A 229 -3.06 1.04 28.90
CA ILE A 229 -3.59 -0.20 29.47
C ILE A 229 -3.17 -0.34 30.94
N SER A 230 -1.91 -0.04 31.29
CA SER A 230 -1.45 -0.16 32.67
C SER A 230 -2.14 0.84 33.59
N GLN A 231 -2.37 2.07 33.14
CA GLN A 231 -3.12 3.07 33.88
C GLN A 231 -4.60 2.69 34.07
N HIS A 232 -5.20 2.03 33.08
CA HIS A 232 -6.62 1.67 33.09
C HIS A 232 -6.88 0.16 33.29
N ILE A 233 -5.92 -0.59 33.85
CA ILE A 233 -5.98 -2.06 33.90
C ILE A 233 -7.20 -2.58 34.68
N LEU A 234 -7.59 -1.87 35.74
CA LEU A 234 -8.75 -2.20 36.58
C LEU A 234 -10.09 -2.10 35.82
N VAL A 235 -10.15 -1.29 34.75
CA VAL A 235 -11.33 -1.12 33.90
C VAL A 235 -11.26 -2.01 32.66
N VAL A 236 -10.08 -2.14 32.06
CA VAL A 236 -9.88 -2.93 30.84
C VAL A 236 -10.11 -4.43 31.10
N LEU A 237 -9.58 -4.97 32.19
CA LEU A 237 -9.67 -6.40 32.51
C LEU A 237 -11.12 -6.90 32.64
N PRO A 238 -12.03 -6.26 33.41
CA PRO A 238 -13.41 -6.72 33.49
C PRO A 238 -14.18 -6.55 32.18
N ILE A 239 -13.91 -5.51 31.39
CA ILE A 239 -14.54 -5.34 30.06
C ILE A 239 -14.11 -6.47 29.12
N CYS A 240 -12.83 -6.80 29.07
CA CYS A 240 -12.32 -7.91 28.27
C CYS A 240 -12.93 -9.25 28.71
N ALA A 241 -12.99 -9.52 30.02
CA ALA A 241 -13.61 -10.73 30.55
C ALA A 241 -15.11 -10.81 30.20
N MET A 242 -15.83 -9.68 30.28
CA MET A 242 -17.24 -9.60 29.90
C MET A 242 -17.45 -9.87 28.42
N LEU A 243 -16.64 -9.30 27.53
CA LEU A 243 -16.71 -9.55 26.08
C LEU A 243 -16.44 -11.02 25.73
N VAL A 244 -15.43 -11.63 26.35
CA VAL A 244 -15.13 -13.06 26.17
C VAL A 244 -16.28 -13.92 26.69
N GLY A 245 -16.85 -13.59 27.84
CA GLY A 245 -18.02 -14.27 28.39
C GLY A 245 -19.25 -14.16 27.47
N CYS A 246 -19.57 -12.96 26.99
CA CYS A 246 -20.69 -12.71 26.09
C CYS A 246 -20.53 -13.44 24.76
N THR A 247 -19.33 -13.43 24.17
CA THR A 247 -19.07 -14.15 22.91
C THR A 247 -19.17 -15.66 23.09
N ALA A 248 -18.66 -16.22 24.19
CA ALA A 248 -18.79 -17.64 24.50
C ALA A 248 -20.25 -18.07 24.74
N LEU A 249 -21.01 -17.30 25.51
CA LEU A 249 -22.44 -17.54 25.75
C LEU A 249 -23.22 -17.48 24.44
N PHE A 250 -22.97 -16.46 23.62
CA PHE A 250 -23.59 -16.30 22.32
C PHE A 250 -23.29 -17.48 21.39
N TRP A 251 -22.03 -17.93 21.35
CA TRP A 251 -21.66 -19.10 20.56
C TRP A 251 -22.36 -20.36 21.05
N ASN A 252 -22.45 -20.57 22.36
CA ASN A 252 -23.12 -21.71 22.96
C ASN A 252 -24.63 -21.72 22.62
N VAL A 253 -25.30 -20.57 22.74
CA VAL A 253 -26.72 -20.43 22.36
C VAL A 253 -26.91 -20.68 20.87
N ARG A 254 -26.09 -20.08 20.00
CA ARG A 254 -26.16 -20.31 18.56
C ARG A 254 -25.93 -21.77 18.19
N GLN A 255 -24.97 -22.42 18.82
CA GLN A 255 -24.69 -23.84 18.62
C GLN A 255 -25.89 -24.69 19.03
N LYS A 256 -26.48 -24.44 20.21
CA LYS A 256 -27.70 -25.15 20.65
C LYS A 256 -28.88 -24.96 19.69
N LEU A 257 -29.12 -23.73 19.22
CA LEU A 257 -30.19 -23.43 18.28
C LEU A 257 -29.98 -24.11 16.93
N CYS A 258 -28.76 -24.09 16.40
CA CYS A 258 -28.40 -24.78 15.15
C CYS A 258 -28.63 -26.28 15.26
N MET A 259 -28.22 -26.88 16.39
CA MET A 259 -28.46 -28.29 16.67
C MET A 259 -29.95 -28.61 16.77
N SER A 260 -30.77 -27.78 17.43
CA SER A 260 -32.23 -28.00 17.51
C SER A 260 -32.89 -28.03 16.13
N ARG A 261 -32.59 -27.05 15.28
CA ARG A 261 -33.11 -27.00 13.91
C ARG A 261 -32.71 -28.23 13.09
N GLN A 262 -31.47 -28.68 13.25
CA GLN A 262 -30.99 -29.87 12.56
C GLN A 262 -31.70 -31.15 13.05
N VAL A 263 -31.99 -31.25 14.35
CA VAL A 263 -32.76 -32.36 14.93
C VAL A 263 -34.18 -32.36 14.38
N GLU A 264 -34.85 -31.21 14.36
CA GLU A 264 -36.20 -31.05 13.80
C GLU A 264 -36.27 -31.46 12.33
N GLU A 265 -35.33 -30.98 11.50
CA GLU A 265 -35.27 -31.35 10.07
C GLU A 265 -35.05 -32.85 9.87
N LEU A 266 -34.25 -33.49 10.73
CA LEU A 266 -34.01 -34.92 10.66
C LEU A 266 -35.23 -35.73 11.11
N TYR A 267 -35.93 -35.25 12.13
CA TYR A 267 -37.18 -35.82 12.62
C TYR A 267 -38.30 -35.74 11.56
N ASP A 268 -38.44 -34.60 10.89
CA ASP A 268 -39.42 -34.45 9.80
C ASP A 268 -39.16 -35.44 8.65
N LYS A 269 -37.89 -35.66 8.30
CA LYS A 269 -37.49 -36.69 7.31
C LYS A 269 -37.79 -38.10 7.77
N VAL A 270 -37.63 -38.40 9.06
CA VAL A 270 -38.05 -39.70 9.63
C VAL A 270 -39.55 -39.87 9.47
N CYS A 271 -40.35 -38.86 9.80
CA CYS A 271 -41.81 -38.90 9.64
C CYS A 271 -42.22 -39.11 8.18
N GLU A 272 -41.62 -38.38 7.22
CA GLU A 272 -41.91 -38.52 5.78
C GLU A 272 -41.63 -39.96 5.29
N ILE A 273 -40.50 -40.55 5.68
CA ILE A 273 -40.12 -41.92 5.29
C ILE A 273 -41.05 -42.96 5.91
N LEU A 274 -41.38 -42.83 7.20
CA LEU A 274 -42.28 -43.76 7.89
C LEU A 274 -43.70 -43.69 7.33
N GLU A 275 -44.20 -42.49 7.05
CA GLU A 275 -45.50 -42.28 6.44
C GLU A 275 -45.54 -42.83 4.99
N GLU A 276 -44.52 -42.56 4.18
CA GLU A 276 -44.42 -43.11 2.83
C GLU A 276 -44.38 -44.65 2.84
N ASN A 277 -43.61 -45.26 3.75
CA ASN A 277 -43.53 -46.71 3.89
C ASN A 277 -44.86 -47.34 4.34
N ALA A 278 -45.61 -46.67 5.19
CA ALA A 278 -46.94 -47.10 5.60
C ALA A 278 -47.97 -46.98 4.45
N LEU A 279 -47.83 -45.98 3.56
CA LEU A 279 -48.69 -45.85 2.39
C LEU A 279 -48.36 -46.88 1.29
N THR A 280 -47.08 -47.14 1.04
CA THR A 280 -46.64 -48.11 0.03
C THR A 280 -47.03 -49.53 0.42
N SER A 281 -46.86 -49.92 1.69
CA SER A 281 -47.28 -51.23 2.21
C SER A 281 -48.78 -51.49 2.01
N LYS A 282 -49.63 -50.47 2.22
CA LYS A 282 -51.08 -50.55 1.97
C LYS A 282 -51.44 -50.68 0.49
N SER A 283 -50.68 -50.03 -0.41
CA SER A 283 -50.96 -50.06 -1.85
C SER A 283 -50.44 -51.33 -2.55
N ALA A 284 -49.42 -51.98 -1.99
CA ALA A 284 -48.69 -53.08 -2.60
C ALA A 284 -49.14 -54.46 -2.07
N ASN A 285 -50.45 -54.71 -1.98
CA ASN A 285 -51.06 -56.01 -1.63
C ASN A 285 -50.33 -56.82 -0.54
N GLY A 286 -49.76 -56.17 0.48
CA GLY A 286 -49.08 -56.81 1.61
C GLY A 286 -47.65 -57.32 1.38
N GLU A 287 -46.98 -57.01 0.26
CA GLU A 287 -45.59 -57.45 0.02
C GLU A 287 -44.53 -56.57 0.71
N CYS A 288 -44.87 -55.33 1.08
CA CYS A 288 -43.97 -54.42 1.81
C CYS A 288 -44.32 -54.35 3.29
N GLU A 289 -43.29 -54.43 4.13
CA GLU A 289 -43.42 -54.32 5.60
C GLU A 289 -43.74 -52.87 6.01
N PRO A 290 -44.73 -52.64 6.90
CA PRO A 290 -45.14 -51.27 7.30
C PRO A 290 -44.13 -50.58 8.25
N TRP A 291 -43.17 -51.32 8.80
CA TRP A 291 -42.20 -50.85 9.79
C TRP A 291 -40.78 -50.76 9.21
N VAL A 292 -39.95 -49.89 9.79
CA VAL A 292 -38.55 -49.69 9.40
C VAL A 292 -37.62 -49.84 10.61
N VAL A 293 -36.46 -50.48 10.41
CA VAL A 293 -35.44 -50.62 11.46
C VAL A 293 -34.80 -49.26 11.78
N ALA A 294 -34.79 -48.86 13.05
CA ALA A 294 -34.29 -47.55 13.49
C ALA A 294 -32.82 -47.29 13.10
N SER A 295 -31.96 -48.32 13.20
CA SER A 295 -30.55 -48.22 12.78
C SER A 295 -30.40 -47.98 11.27
N ARG A 296 -31.32 -48.49 10.44
CA ARG A 296 -31.32 -48.25 8.99
C ARG A 296 -31.71 -46.82 8.67
N LEU A 297 -32.70 -46.26 9.38
CA LEU A 297 -33.07 -44.84 9.25
C LEU A 297 -31.90 -43.93 9.62
N ARG A 298 -31.24 -44.22 10.74
CA ARG A 298 -30.03 -43.50 11.16
C ARG A 298 -28.96 -43.52 10.08
N ASP A 299 -28.67 -44.69 9.54
CA ASP A 299 -27.60 -44.84 8.57
C ASP A 299 -27.97 -44.24 7.20
N HIS A 300 -29.25 -44.16 6.85
CA HIS A 300 -29.72 -43.49 5.63
C HIS A 300 -29.71 -41.96 5.75
N LEU A 301 -30.12 -41.44 6.91
CA LEU A 301 -30.31 -40.01 7.14
C LEU A 301 -29.04 -39.29 7.61
N LEU A 302 -28.13 -39.98 8.30
CA LEU A 302 -26.88 -39.39 8.81
C LEU A 302 -25.69 -39.69 7.91
N LEU A 303 -24.91 -38.64 7.63
CA LEU A 303 -23.61 -38.79 6.98
C LEU A 303 -22.62 -39.57 7.88
N PRO A 304 -21.66 -40.32 7.31
CA PRO A 304 -20.67 -41.09 8.08
C PRO A 304 -19.91 -40.28 9.16
N ARG A 305 -19.69 -38.97 8.94
CA ARG A 305 -19.06 -38.08 9.94
C ARG A 305 -19.98 -37.79 11.14
N GLN A 306 -21.28 -37.65 10.91
CA GLN A 306 -22.27 -37.36 11.94
C GLN A 306 -22.60 -38.60 12.79
N ARG A 307 -22.43 -39.81 12.24
CA ARG A 307 -22.60 -41.08 12.98
C ARG A 307 -21.60 -41.25 14.13
N LYS A 308 -20.45 -40.57 14.08
CA LYS A 308 -19.46 -40.56 15.17
C LYS A 308 -19.89 -39.72 16.37
N VAL A 309 -20.89 -38.85 16.20
CA VAL A 309 -21.42 -37.96 17.26
C VAL A 309 -22.85 -38.40 17.60
N PRO A 310 -23.05 -39.28 18.60
CA PRO A 310 -24.35 -39.91 18.85
C PRO A 310 -25.42 -38.96 19.39
N LEU A 311 -25.03 -37.75 19.82
CA LEU A 311 -25.94 -36.79 20.47
C LEU A 311 -27.07 -36.30 19.56
N LEU A 312 -26.81 -36.16 18.25
CA LEU A 312 -27.84 -35.71 17.29
C LEU A 312 -28.94 -36.75 17.14
N TRP A 313 -28.57 -38.02 16.93
CA TRP A 313 -29.52 -39.11 16.76
C TRP A 313 -30.30 -39.39 18.04
N LYS A 314 -29.64 -39.34 19.20
CA LYS A 314 -30.30 -39.51 20.50
C LYS A 314 -31.43 -38.48 20.71
N LYS A 315 -31.23 -37.23 20.29
CA LYS A 315 -32.27 -36.19 20.35
C LYS A 315 -33.44 -36.45 19.38
N VAL A 316 -33.18 -37.03 18.21
CA VAL A 316 -34.25 -37.48 17.31
C VAL A 316 -35.02 -38.64 17.91
N GLU A 317 -34.34 -39.61 18.53
CA GLU A 317 -34.99 -40.73 19.22
C GLU A 317 -35.88 -40.25 20.38
N GLU A 318 -35.48 -39.20 21.09
CA GLU A 318 -36.31 -38.53 22.11
C GLU A 318 -37.59 -37.92 21.48
N LEU A 319 -37.47 -37.17 20.37
CA LEU A 319 -38.64 -36.62 19.67
C LEU A 319 -39.59 -37.71 19.12
N VAL A 320 -39.03 -38.78 18.55
CA VAL A 320 -39.82 -39.91 18.05
C VAL A 320 -40.53 -40.64 19.20
N GLN A 321 -39.90 -40.75 20.36
CA GLN A 321 -40.52 -41.37 21.54
C GLN A 321 -41.69 -40.54 22.10
N GLU A 322 -41.64 -39.21 21.95
CA GLU A 322 -42.74 -38.31 22.33
C GLU A 322 -43.88 -38.26 21.31
N ASP A 323 -43.62 -38.68 20.05
CA ASP A 323 -44.62 -38.68 18.99
C ASP A 323 -45.55 -39.91 19.04
N SER A 324 -46.79 -39.68 19.49
CA SER A 324 -47.86 -40.69 19.53
C SER A 324 -48.21 -41.33 18.17
N ARG A 325 -47.75 -40.77 17.04
CA ARG A 325 -48.02 -41.30 15.71
C ARG A 325 -47.10 -42.47 15.33
N ILE A 326 -45.99 -42.65 16.06
CA ILE A 326 -44.94 -43.61 15.76
C ILE A 326 -44.83 -44.63 16.89
N ASP A 327 -45.04 -45.90 16.59
CA ASP A 327 -44.81 -46.99 17.52
C ASP A 327 -43.37 -47.49 17.45
N ARG A 328 -42.80 -47.73 18.63
CA ARG A 328 -41.44 -48.25 18.80
C ARG A 328 -41.47 -49.56 19.57
N TYR A 329 -41.08 -50.65 18.91
CA TYR A 329 -41.05 -51.98 19.54
C TYR A 329 -39.89 -52.84 18.99
N PRO A 330 -39.42 -53.83 19.77
CA PRO A 330 -38.44 -54.80 19.28
C PRO A 330 -39.11 -55.83 18.36
N LYS A 331 -38.49 -56.13 17.23
CA LYS A 331 -38.92 -57.18 16.28
C LYS A 331 -37.74 -58.03 15.85
N LEU A 332 -37.98 -59.34 15.66
CA LEU A 332 -36.97 -60.25 15.13
C LEU A 332 -36.85 -60.04 13.61
N VAL A 333 -35.71 -59.51 13.17
CA VAL A 333 -35.39 -59.28 11.76
C VAL A 333 -34.20 -60.15 11.40
N LYS A 334 -34.42 -61.20 10.59
CA LYS A 334 -33.40 -62.18 10.19
C LYS A 334 -32.69 -62.86 11.39
N GLY A 335 -33.44 -63.16 12.45
CA GLY A 335 -32.93 -63.85 13.64
C GLY A 335 -32.34 -62.95 14.72
N GLU A 336 -32.21 -61.64 14.48
CA GLU A 336 -31.73 -60.67 15.48
C GLU A 336 -32.88 -59.79 15.98
N SER A 337 -32.94 -59.54 17.29
CA SER A 337 -33.89 -58.57 17.87
C SER A 337 -33.42 -57.16 17.56
N LYS A 338 -34.22 -56.40 16.79
CA LYS A 338 -33.92 -55.02 16.40
C LYS A 338 -35.11 -54.12 16.72
N VAL A 339 -34.83 -52.89 17.12
CA VAL A 339 -35.87 -51.88 17.33
C VAL A 339 -36.38 -51.39 15.99
N VAL A 340 -37.69 -51.47 15.80
CA VAL A 340 -38.39 -51.02 14.59
C VAL A 340 -39.33 -49.88 14.95
N TRP A 341 -39.53 -48.99 13.99
CA TRP A 341 -40.46 -47.87 14.04
C TRP A 341 -41.55 -48.08 13.02
N GLU A 342 -42.80 -47.85 13.43
CA GLU A 342 -43.98 -48.05 12.60
C GLU A 342 -44.92 -46.86 12.72
N TRP A 343 -45.52 -46.44 11.61
CA TRP A 343 -46.49 -45.35 11.59
C TRP A 343 -47.90 -45.88 11.90
N GLN A 344 -48.52 -45.40 12.97
CA GLN A 344 -49.82 -45.91 13.46
C GLN A 344 -51.05 -45.16 12.92
N VAL A 345 -50.89 -43.92 12.43
CA VAL A 345 -52.06 -43.10 12.11
C VAL A 345 -52.69 -43.53 10.79
N GLU A 346 -53.88 -44.14 10.86
CA GLU A 346 -54.72 -44.49 9.71
C GLU A 346 -55.65 -43.34 9.23
N GLY A 347 -55.55 -42.15 9.83
CA GLY A 347 -56.44 -41.02 9.58
C GLY A 347 -55.92 -39.91 8.65
N SER A 348 -56.21 -40.02 7.35
CA SER A 348 -56.66 -38.94 6.43
C SER A 348 -55.91 -37.59 6.27
N LEU A 349 -54.76 -37.27 6.89
CA LEU A 349 -54.16 -35.93 6.69
C LEU A 349 -53.28 -35.79 5.43
N SER A 350 -52.73 -36.88 4.88
CA SER A 350 -51.86 -36.81 3.69
C SER A 350 -52.39 -37.51 2.44
N ALA A 351 -53.50 -38.26 2.50
CA ALA A 351 -54.12 -38.79 1.28
C ALA A 351 -54.45 -37.66 0.27
N SER A 352 -54.76 -36.46 0.75
CA SER A 352 -54.95 -35.25 -0.08
C SER A 352 -53.64 -34.67 -0.62
N LYS A 353 -52.54 -34.67 0.15
CA LYS A 353 -51.21 -34.19 -0.29
C LYS A 353 -50.55 -35.15 -1.27
N MET A 354 -50.72 -36.47 -1.09
CA MET A 354 -50.29 -37.52 -2.01
C MET A 354 -51.13 -37.52 -3.29
N LYS A 355 -52.46 -37.33 -3.23
CA LYS A 355 -53.29 -37.11 -4.43
C LYS A 355 -52.78 -35.90 -5.20
N LYS A 356 -52.49 -34.77 -4.53
CA LYS A 356 -51.92 -33.57 -5.16
C LYS A 356 -50.51 -33.76 -5.75
N ARG A 357 -49.62 -34.51 -5.10
CA ARG A 357 -48.27 -34.84 -5.65
C ARG A 357 -48.34 -35.84 -6.81
N ARG A 358 -49.22 -36.85 -6.72
CA ARG A 358 -49.43 -37.87 -7.76
C ARG A 358 -50.10 -37.27 -9.01
N ASP A 359 -51.08 -36.38 -8.82
CA ASP A 359 -51.70 -35.61 -9.90
C ASP A 359 -50.68 -34.68 -10.58
N ALA A 360 -49.76 -34.06 -9.81
CA ALA A 360 -48.70 -33.23 -10.36
C ALA A 360 -47.64 -34.02 -11.15
N SER A 361 -47.31 -35.25 -10.74
CA SER A 361 -46.40 -36.13 -11.49
C SER A 361 -47.05 -36.70 -12.75
N ILE A 362 -48.34 -37.07 -12.72
CA ILE A 362 -49.08 -37.56 -13.90
C ILE A 362 -49.23 -36.44 -14.94
N THR A 363 -49.53 -35.21 -14.50
CA THR A 363 -49.60 -34.04 -15.39
C THR A 363 -48.26 -33.77 -16.09
N ARG A 364 -47.12 -33.96 -15.41
CA ARG A 364 -45.79 -33.79 -16.02
C ARG A 364 -45.45 -34.87 -17.04
N VAL A 365 -45.86 -36.12 -16.81
CA VAL A 365 -45.62 -37.25 -17.73
C VAL A 365 -46.50 -37.15 -18.99
N ASN A 366 -47.74 -36.69 -18.86
CA ASN A 366 -48.63 -36.49 -20.01
C ASN A 366 -48.15 -35.32 -20.90
N VAL A 367 -47.68 -34.21 -20.31
CA VAL A 367 -47.09 -33.08 -21.07
C VAL A 367 -45.85 -33.49 -21.87
N SER A 368 -45.02 -34.41 -21.36
CA SER A 368 -43.89 -34.96 -22.12
C SER A 368 -44.29 -35.94 -23.23
N THR A 369 -45.50 -36.50 -23.18
CA THR A 369 -46.02 -37.44 -24.19
C THR A 369 -46.74 -36.71 -25.32
N ASP A 370 -47.44 -35.61 -25.01
CA ASP A 370 -48.10 -34.74 -26.01
C ASP A 370 -47.11 -33.98 -26.90
N LEU A 371 -45.89 -33.70 -26.43
CA LEU A 371 -44.83 -33.08 -27.24
C LEU A 371 -44.28 -34.00 -28.34
N ASN A 372 -44.52 -35.31 -28.27
CA ASN A 372 -43.97 -36.28 -29.23
C ASN A 372 -44.93 -36.61 -30.39
N HIS A 373 -46.13 -36.00 -30.42
CA HIS A 373 -47.13 -36.22 -31.48
C HIS A 373 -47.32 -35.04 -32.45
N GLN A 374 -46.49 -33.99 -32.35
CA GLN A 374 -46.65 -32.75 -33.14
C GLN A 374 -45.54 -32.48 -34.17
N GLN A 375 -44.91 -33.52 -34.72
CA GLN A 375 -43.98 -33.38 -35.86
C GLN A 375 -44.49 -34.09 -37.11
N HIS A 376 -45.40 -33.42 -37.83
CA HIS A 376 -45.53 -33.54 -39.29
C HIS A 376 -45.92 -32.17 -39.87
N PRO A 377 -45.16 -31.59 -40.83
CA PRO A 377 -45.44 -30.26 -41.36
C PRO A 377 -46.37 -30.30 -42.58
N ALA A 378 -47.39 -29.44 -42.60
CA ALA A 378 -48.21 -29.15 -43.78
C ALA A 378 -47.73 -27.86 -44.48
N MET A 379 -47.52 -27.94 -45.80
CA MET A 379 -47.09 -26.87 -46.71
C MET A 379 -48.07 -25.68 -46.76
N LYS A 380 -47.53 -24.46 -46.70
CA LYS A 380 -48.22 -23.20 -47.05
C LYS A 380 -48.18 -22.97 -48.57
N LYS A 381 -49.30 -22.53 -49.15
CA LYS A 381 -49.38 -21.89 -50.48
C LYS A 381 -49.51 -20.37 -50.33
N GLU A 382 -48.74 -19.63 -51.14
CA GLU A 382 -48.81 -18.18 -51.31
C GLU A 382 -50.05 -17.73 -52.10
N PRO A 383 -50.56 -16.51 -51.88
CA PRO A 383 -51.54 -15.86 -52.74
C PRO A 383 -50.87 -14.95 -53.79
N MET A 384 -51.45 -14.96 -54.99
CA MET A 384 -51.06 -14.18 -56.18
C MET A 384 -51.88 -12.87 -56.22
N GLU A 385 -51.24 -11.74 -56.47
CA GLU A 385 -51.89 -10.45 -56.79
C GLU A 385 -51.75 -10.12 -58.29
N PRO A 386 -52.70 -9.37 -58.89
CA PRO A 386 -52.87 -9.29 -60.33
C PRO A 386 -52.14 -8.12 -60.99
N LEU A 387 -51.86 -8.31 -62.28
CA LEU A 387 -51.35 -7.35 -63.27
C LEU A 387 -52.21 -6.08 -63.37
N PHE A 388 -51.55 -4.92 -63.27
CA PHE A 388 -51.57 -3.85 -64.28
C PHE A 388 -50.23 -3.12 -64.29
#